data_AF-A0A1S1QCV3-F1
#
_entry.id   AF-A0A1S1QCV3-F1
#
_cell.length_a   1.000
_cell.length_b   1.000
_cell.length_c   1.000
_cell.angle_alpha   90.00
_cell.angle_beta   90.00
_cell.angle_gamma   90.00
#
_symmetry.space_group_name_H-M   'P 1'
#
loop_
_entity.id
_entity.type
_entity.pdbx_description
1 polymer ?
#
loop_
_entity_poly.entity_id
_entity_poly.type
_entity_poly.pdbx_seq_one_letter_code
_entity_poly.pdbx_strand_id
1 'polypeptide(L)'
;MEEVMTPINTQAASTVPDGLVQLFVQIDEATKDGPINATTAAALFNVKPRTVVAWARNDVLSGVQVTRRAGWQFTGPDLKDCALRSYRARATAAA
;
A
#
# COMPACT_ATOMS: atom_id res chain seq x y z
N MET A 1 31.33 -12.24 37.27
CA MET A 1 29.91 -12.62 37.14
C MET A 1 29.38 -11.83 35.97
N GLU A 2 29.21 -12.55 34.86
CA GLU A 2 28.90 -12.03 33.54
C GLU A 2 27.44 -11.55 33.50
N GLU A 3 27.22 -10.25 33.25
CA GLU A 3 25.89 -9.77 32.87
C GLU A 3 25.66 -10.13 31.41
N VAL A 4 24.70 -11.03 31.24
CA VAL A 4 24.25 -11.62 29.99
C VAL A 4 23.76 -10.52 29.05
N MET A 5 24.49 -10.37 27.95
CA MET A 5 24.08 -9.65 26.75
C MET A 5 22.82 -10.30 26.19
N THR A 6 21.64 -9.76 26.53
CA THR A 6 20.41 -10.02 25.78
C THR A 6 20.47 -9.18 24.51
N PRO A 7 20.63 -9.76 23.30
CA PRO A 7 20.35 -9.00 22.10
C PRO A 7 18.87 -8.65 22.14
N ILE A 8 18.59 -7.36 22.25
CA ILE A 8 17.27 -6.81 22.02
C ILE A 8 16.95 -7.20 20.57
N ASN A 9 16.11 -8.21 20.40
CA ASN A 9 15.62 -8.65 19.10
C ASN A 9 14.67 -7.55 18.59
N THR A 10 15.25 -6.43 18.16
CA THR A 10 14.54 -5.33 17.52
C THR A 10 14.34 -5.71 16.05
N GLN A 11 13.63 -6.81 15.80
CA GLN A 11 12.96 -7.05 14.52
C GLN A 11 11.71 -6.16 14.43
N ALA A 12 11.93 -4.85 14.55
CA ALA A 12 11.06 -3.82 14.04
C ALA A 12 11.87 -3.03 13.01
N ALA A 13 12.55 -3.75 12.12
CA ALA A 13 13.04 -3.15 10.91
C ALA A 13 11.81 -2.66 10.15
N SER A 14 11.55 -1.35 10.20
CA SER A 14 10.66 -0.59 9.31
C SER A 14 11.13 -0.65 7.84
N THR A 15 11.72 -1.77 7.43
CA THR A 15 12.16 -2.03 6.09
C THR A 15 10.92 -2.46 5.33
N VAL A 16 10.45 -1.56 4.46
CA VAL A 16 9.51 -1.92 3.39
C VAL A 16 9.99 -3.26 2.81
N PRO A 17 9.16 -4.32 2.82
CA PRO A 17 9.56 -5.62 2.31
C PRO A 17 10.13 -5.47 0.90
N ASP A 18 11.19 -6.21 0.56
CA ASP A 18 11.87 -6.05 -0.74
C ASP A 18 10.89 -6.13 -1.94
N GLY A 19 9.88 -6.99 -1.83
CA GLY A 19 8.81 -7.12 -2.83
C GLY A 19 7.88 -5.91 -2.96
N LEU A 20 7.89 -4.96 -2.03
CA LEU A 20 7.11 -3.73 -2.04
C LEU A 20 7.94 -2.49 -2.40
N VAL A 21 9.28 -2.53 -2.31
CA VAL A 21 10.14 -1.37 -2.58
C VAL A 21 9.91 -0.83 -3.99
N GLN A 22 9.91 -1.71 -5.00
CA GLN A 22 9.69 -1.30 -6.38
C GLN A 22 8.28 -0.73 -6.61
N LEU A 23 7.27 -1.30 -5.96
CA LEU A 23 5.90 -0.80 -6.02
C LEU A 23 5.80 0.59 -5.38
N PHE A 24 6.50 0.85 -4.27
CA PHE A 24 6.47 2.14 -3.60
C PHE A 24 7.11 3.24 -4.44
N VAL A 25 8.22 2.94 -5.12
CA VAL A 25 8.85 3.85 -6.09
C VAL A 25 7.88 4.19 -7.23
N GLN A 26 7.18 3.19 -7.77
CA GLN A 26 6.19 3.42 -8.83
C GLN A 26 4.99 4.24 -8.34
N ILE A 27 4.55 4.02 -7.10
CA ILE A 27 3.48 4.81 -6.47
C ILE A 27 3.93 6.27 -6.31
N ASP A 28 5.14 6.51 -5.81
CA ASP A 28 5.67 7.88 -5.65
C ASP A 28 5.76 8.60 -7.00
N GLU A 29 6.31 7.94 -8.02
CA GLU A 29 6.43 8.50 -9.36
C GLU A 29 5.05 8.79 -9.98
N ALA A 30 4.07 7.90 -9.79
CA ALA A 30 2.72 8.08 -10.31
C ALA A 30 1.95 9.19 -9.59
N THR A 31 2.27 9.45 -8.32
CA THR A 31 1.54 10.42 -7.47
C THR A 31 2.30 11.73 -7.26
N LYS A 32 3.45 11.92 -7.93
CA LYS A 32 4.29 13.13 -7.83
C LYS A 32 3.55 14.43 -8.18
N ASP A 33 2.64 14.34 -9.15
CA ASP A 33 1.83 15.47 -9.63
C ASP A 33 0.46 15.57 -8.91
N GLY A 34 0.19 14.70 -7.93
CA GLY A 34 -1.02 14.70 -7.13
C GLY A 34 -1.78 13.34 -7.12
N PRO A 35 -3.03 13.34 -6.63
CA PRO A 35 -3.84 12.13 -6.54
C PRO A 35 -4.13 11.50 -7.92
N ILE A 36 -4.07 10.17 -7.98
CA ILE A 36 -4.29 9.42 -9.22
C ILE A 36 -5.67 8.78 -9.24
N ASN A 37 -6.17 8.48 -10.45
CA ASN A 37 -7.46 7.82 -10.62
C ASN A 37 -7.37 6.29 -10.45
N ALA A 38 -8.54 5.64 -10.42
CA ALA A 38 -8.65 4.18 -10.29
C ALA A 38 -7.96 3.38 -11.41
N THR A 39 -7.86 3.93 -12.62
CA THR A 39 -7.19 3.25 -13.75
C THR A 39 -5.67 3.21 -13.53
N THR A 40 -5.07 4.34 -13.17
CA THR A 40 -3.63 4.43 -12.88
C THR A 40 -3.29 3.58 -11.66
N ALA A 41 -4.07 3.67 -10.58
CA ALA A 41 -3.89 2.83 -9.39
C ALA A 41 -3.99 1.34 -9.73
N ALA A 42 -4.92 0.94 -10.60
CA ALA A 42 -5.08 -0.45 -11.01
C ALA A 42 -3.88 -0.98 -11.80
N ALA A 43 -3.24 -0.14 -12.61
CA ALA A 43 -2.02 -0.50 -13.32
C ALA A 43 -0.87 -0.78 -12.33
N LEU A 44 -0.71 0.03 -11.28
CA LEU A 44 0.32 -0.17 -10.24
C LEU A 44 0.15 -1.51 -9.50
N PHE A 45 -1.10 -1.85 -9.17
CA PHE A 45 -1.41 -3.11 -8.47
C PHE A 45 -1.58 -4.32 -9.40
N ASN A 46 -1.44 -4.13 -10.71
CA ASN A 46 -1.72 -5.15 -11.73
C ASN A 46 -3.11 -5.83 -11.55
N VAL A 47 -4.14 -5.02 -11.32
CA VAL A 47 -5.54 -5.45 -11.17
C VAL A 47 -6.45 -4.72 -12.14
N LYS A 48 -7.73 -5.09 -12.18
CA LYS A 48 -8.74 -4.37 -12.97
C LYS A 48 -9.14 -3.05 -12.28
N PRO A 49 -9.42 -1.96 -13.00
CA PRO A 49 -9.91 -0.71 -12.40
C PRO A 49 -11.16 -0.89 -11.52
N ARG A 50 -12.05 -1.80 -11.91
CA ARG A 50 -13.25 -2.14 -11.12
C ARG A 50 -12.89 -2.75 -9.76
N THR A 51 -11.77 -3.46 -9.66
CA THR A 51 -11.27 -4.01 -8.39
C THR A 51 -10.83 -2.89 -7.46
N VAL A 52 -10.11 -1.89 -7.96
CA VAL A 52 -9.69 -0.72 -7.15
C VAL A 52 -10.89 0.08 -6.68
N VAL A 53 -11.88 0.31 -7.56
CA VAL A 53 -13.14 0.96 -7.16
C VAL A 53 -13.87 0.14 -6.10
N ALA A 54 -13.87 -1.19 -6.20
CA ALA A 54 -14.46 -2.05 -5.18
C ALA A 54 -13.70 -1.95 -3.86
N TRP A 55 -12.37 -1.89 -3.87
CA TRP A 55 -11.58 -1.67 -2.65
C TRP A 55 -11.91 -0.34 -1.98
N ALA A 56 -12.05 0.72 -2.76
CA ALA A 56 -12.42 2.04 -2.25
C ALA A 56 -13.83 2.06 -1.64
N ARG A 57 -14.78 1.36 -2.27
CA ARG A 57 -16.17 1.26 -1.77
C ARG A 57 -16.33 0.39 -0.53
N ASN A 58 -15.38 -0.50 -0.25
CA ASN A 58 -15.39 -1.40 0.91
C ASN A 58 -14.37 -0.97 1.97
N ASP A 59 -13.87 0.28 1.91
CA ASP A 59 -12.88 0.84 2.85
C ASP A 59 -11.57 0.03 2.98
N VAL A 60 -11.24 -0.79 1.97
CA VAL A 60 -9.97 -1.53 1.91
C VAL A 60 -8.82 -0.59 1.49
N LEU A 61 -9.12 0.30 0.56
CA LEU A 61 -8.22 1.33 0.04
C LEU A 61 -8.83 2.70 0.33
N SER A 62 -8.14 3.52 1.13
CA SER A 62 -8.53 4.90 1.37
C SER A 62 -8.48 5.69 0.07
N GLY A 63 -9.56 6.42 -0.23
CA GLY A 63 -9.65 7.26 -1.41
C GLY A 63 -10.79 8.25 -1.29
N VAL A 64 -10.77 9.29 -2.12
CA VAL A 64 -11.81 10.32 -2.15
C VAL A 64 -12.63 10.18 -3.42
N GLN A 65 -13.94 9.99 -3.27
CA GLN A 65 -14.85 10.08 -4.41
C GLN A 65 -15.13 11.56 -4.70
N VAL A 66 -14.47 12.11 -5.73
CA VAL A 66 -14.59 13.54 -6.08
C VAL A 66 -15.98 13.86 -6.63
N THR A 67 -16.42 13.11 -7.65
CA THR A 67 -17.80 13.15 -8.16
C THR A 67 -18.15 11.82 -8.82
N ARG A 68 -19.43 11.60 -9.16
CA ARG A 68 -19.84 10.43 -9.95
C ARG A 68 -19.18 10.35 -11.34
N ARG A 69 -18.85 11.51 -11.95
CA ARG A 69 -18.21 11.58 -13.29
C ARG A 69 -16.68 11.55 -13.22
N ALA A 70 -16.09 12.23 -12.23
CA ALA A 70 -14.64 12.26 -12.02
C ALA A 70 -14.10 10.97 -11.38
N GLY A 71 -14.96 10.22 -10.66
CA GLY A 71 -14.60 8.96 -10.04
C GLY A 71 -13.84 9.13 -8.73
N TRP A 72 -13.05 8.09 -8.41
CA TRP A 72 -12.24 8.02 -7.19
C TRP A 72 -10.82 8.49 -7.46
N GLN A 73 -10.27 9.22 -6.49
CA GLN A 73 -8.87 9.64 -6.44
C GLN A 73 -8.16 9.03 -5.22
N PHE A 74 -6.90 8.69 -5.42
CA PHE A 74 -6.07 8.00 -4.45
C PHE A 74 -4.73 8.71 -4.30
N THR A 75 -4.27 8.85 -3.06
CA THR A 75 -2.97 9.47 -2.76
C THR A 75 -1.88 8.41 -2.65
N GLY A 76 -0.62 8.81 -2.81
CA GLY A 76 0.53 7.91 -2.62
C GLY A 76 0.54 7.23 -1.24
N PRO A 77 0.35 7.96 -0.12
CA PRO A 77 0.25 7.38 1.21
C PRO A 77 -0.83 6.30 1.33
N ASP A 78 -2.04 6.54 0.80
CA ASP A 78 -3.14 5.57 0.89
C ASP A 78 -2.84 4.26 0.15
N LEU A 79 -2.23 4.38 -1.04
CA LEU A 79 -1.87 3.23 -1.87
C LEU A 79 -0.78 2.39 -1.18
N LYS A 80 0.24 3.06 -0.61
CA LYS A 80 1.32 2.37 0.13
C LYS A 80 0.81 1.66 1.38
N ASP A 81 -0.07 2.31 2.13
CA ASP A 81 -0.69 1.74 3.33
C ASP A 81 -1.55 0.52 2.98
N CYS A 82 -2.35 0.60 1.91
CA CYS A 82 -3.11 -0.54 1.38
C CYS A 82 -2.19 -1.72 0.97
N ALA A 83 -1.10 -1.43 0.26
CA ALA A 83 -0.12 -2.44 -0.16
C ALA A 83 0.53 -3.13 1.06
N LEU A 84 0.91 -2.34 2.07
CA LEU A 84 1.54 -2.82 3.29
C LEU A 84 0.58 -3.70 4.11
N ARG A 85 -0.67 -3.26 4.28
CA ARG A 85 -1.72 -4.07 4.94
C ARG A 85 -1.92 -5.41 4.23
N SER A 86 -2.03 -5.37 2.90
CA SER A 86 -2.23 -6.59 2.08
C SER A 86 -1.05 -7.56 2.20
N TYR A 87 0.18 -7.04 2.19
CA TYR A 87 1.37 -7.85 2.40
C TYR A 87 1.39 -8.50 3.78
N ARG A 88 1.12 -7.73 4.84
CA ARG A 88 1.10 -8.24 6.22
C ARG A 88 0.03 -9.31 6.42
N ALA A 89 -1.18 -9.09 5.91
CA ALA A 89 -2.25 -10.08 5.98
C ALA A 89 -1.87 -11.41 5.32
N ARG A 90 -1.17 -11.37 4.18
CA ARG A 90 -0.66 -12.57 3.50
C ARG A 90 0.49 -13.22 4.25
N ALA A 91 1.40 -12.44 4.83
CA ALA A 91 2.51 -12.96 5.61
C ALA A 91 2.02 -13.70 6.86
N THR A 92 1.01 -13.16 7.56
CA THR A 92 0.37 -13.83 8.71
C THR A 92 -0.34 -15.12 8.30
N ALA A 93 -0.98 -15.17 7.14
CA ALA A 93 -1.68 -16.38 6.67
C ALA A 93 -0.76 -17.52 6.23
N ALA A 94 0.54 -17.25 6.06
CA ALA A 94 1.54 -18.24 5.62
C ALA A 94 2.43 -18.75 6.77
N ALA A 95 2.24 -18.25 7.99
CA ALA A 95 2.94 -18.65 9.22
C ALA A 95 2.12 -19.67 10.02
#